data_AF-A0A2S9FZ82-F1
#
_entry.id   AF-A0A2S9FZ82-F1
#
_cell.length_a   1.000
_cell.length_b   1.000
_cell.length_c   1.000
_cell.angle_alpha   90.00
_cell.angle_beta   90.00
_cell.angle_gamma   90.00
#
_symmetry.space_group_name_H-M   'P 1'
#
loop_
_entity.id
_entity.type
_entity.pdbx_description
1 polymer ?
#
loop_
_entity_poly.entity_id
_entity_poly.type
_entity_poly.pdbx_seq_one_letter_code
_entity_poly.pdbx_strand_id
1 'polypeptide(L)'
;INMNAEVIGINTAGKSLSDSASGLGFAIPVNEVKEVVETLIQGGKIAHPTLGLTARSVSNDVSKGAQVADVSPNSPAERAGILE
;
A
#
# COMPACT_ATOMS: atom_id res chain seq x y z
N ILE A 1 -12.81 -4.06 -15.01
CA ILE A 1 -14.02 -3.20 -15.00
C ILE A 1 -15.12 -3.87 -14.18
N ASN A 2 -16.09 -3.13 -13.66
CA ASN A 2 -17.28 -3.71 -13.03
C ASN A 2 -18.42 -3.93 -14.05
N MET A 3 -19.58 -4.41 -13.59
CA MET A 3 -20.76 -4.67 -14.43
C MET A 3 -21.34 -3.41 -15.10
N ASN A 4 -21.02 -2.22 -14.58
CA ASN A 4 -21.42 -0.93 -15.14
C ASN A 4 -20.38 -0.37 -16.14
N ALA A 5 -19.40 -1.20 -16.54
CA ALA A 5 -18.27 -0.81 -17.39
C ALA A 5 -17.32 0.26 -16.78
N GLU A 6 -17.32 0.41 -15.46
CA GLU A 6 -16.41 1.34 -14.78
C GLU A 6 -15.06 0.66 -14.51
N VAL A 7 -13.95 1.38 -14.71
CA VAL A 7 -12.61 0.90 -14.34
C VAL A 7 -12.51 0.84 -12.81
N ILE A 8 -12.19 -0.34 -12.28
CA ILE A 8 -12.06 -0.58 -10.82
C ILE A 8 -10.61 -0.87 -10.39
N GLY A 9 -9.73 -1.15 -11.35
CA GLY A 9 -8.32 -1.39 -11.11
C GLY A 9 -7.57 -1.75 -12.38
N ILE A 10 -6.25 -1.82 -12.27
CA ILE A 10 -5.32 -2.19 -13.34
C ILE A 10 -4.63 -3.50 -12.94
N ASN A 11 -4.66 -4.51 -13.80
CA ASN A 11 -3.99 -5.79 -13.55
C ASN A 11 -2.48 -5.58 -13.47
N THR A 12 -1.85 -6.03 -12.38
CA THR A 12 -0.43 -5.76 -12.11
C THR A 12 0.37 -7.04 -11.89
N ALA A 13 -0.21 -8.03 -11.21
CA ALA A 13 0.47 -9.29 -10.95
C ALA A 13 -0.51 -10.46 -11.00
N GLY A 14 0.02 -11.65 -11.25
CA GLY A 14 -0.69 -12.90 -11.10
C GLY A 14 0.23 -13.88 -10.40
N LYS A 15 -0.34 -14.79 -9.60
CA LYS A 15 0.42 -15.92 -9.05
C LYS A 15 -0.08 -17.19 -9.70
N SER A 16 0.82 -17.92 -10.34
CA SER A 16 0.57 -19.25 -10.88
C SER A 16 1.41 -20.28 -10.14
N LEU A 17 0.76 -21.30 -9.56
CA LEU A 17 1.43 -22.44 -8.92
C LEU A 17 1.69 -23.59 -9.90
N SER A 18 1.29 -23.45 -11.17
CA SER A 18 1.54 -24.38 -12.29
C SER A 18 1.53 -23.62 -13.63
N ASP A 19 1.86 -24.30 -14.73
CA ASP A 19 1.77 -23.78 -16.12
C ASP A 19 0.33 -23.40 -16.52
N SER A 20 -0.65 -23.78 -15.70
CA SER A 20 -2.02 -23.30 -15.78
C SER A 20 -2.21 -22.15 -14.80
N ALA A 21 -2.59 -20.98 -15.31
CA ALA A 21 -2.96 -19.83 -14.49
C ALA A 21 -3.94 -20.27 -13.39
N SER A 22 -3.54 -20.19 -12.12
CA SER A 22 -4.34 -20.66 -10.98
C SER A 22 -5.61 -19.85 -10.72
N GLY A 23 -5.99 -18.96 -11.66
CA GLY A 23 -7.13 -18.05 -11.55
C GLY A 23 -6.91 -16.86 -10.62
N LEU A 24 -5.71 -16.70 -10.02
CA LEU A 24 -5.42 -15.64 -9.05
C LEU A 24 -4.70 -14.46 -9.70
N GLY A 25 -5.46 -13.40 -9.96
CA GLY A 25 -4.96 -12.10 -10.44
C GLY A 25 -5.02 -11.03 -9.35
N PHE A 26 -4.06 -10.13 -9.35
CA PHE A 26 -3.96 -8.98 -8.47
C PHE A 26 -3.99 -7.70 -9.29
N ALA A 27 -4.83 -6.76 -8.86
CA ALA A 27 -4.98 -5.46 -9.49
C ALA A 27 -4.71 -4.34 -8.48
N ILE A 28 -4.04 -3.28 -8.93
CA ILE A 28 -3.96 -2.03 -8.19
C ILE A 28 -5.33 -1.32 -8.32
N PRO A 29 -5.97 -0.89 -7.22
CA PRO A 29 -7.27 -0.21 -7.25
C PRO A 29 -7.24 1.09 -8.05
N VAL A 30 -8.36 1.44 -8.71
CA VAL A 30 -8.43 2.64 -9.58
C VAL A 30 -8.18 3.95 -8.82
N ASN A 31 -8.53 4.05 -7.54
CA ASN A 31 -8.32 5.27 -6.76
C ASN A 31 -6.82 5.53 -6.55
N GLU A 32 -6.05 4.50 -6.20
CA GLU A 32 -4.59 4.57 -6.10
C GLU A 32 -3.97 5.00 -7.44
N VAL A 33 -4.43 4.38 -8.53
CA VAL A 33 -3.94 4.71 -9.89
C VAL A 33 -4.18 6.18 -10.21
N LYS A 34 -5.36 6.73 -9.90
CA LYS A 34 -5.71 8.12 -10.19
C LYS A 34 -4.76 9.08 -9.49
N GLU A 35 -4.51 8.90 -8.19
CA GLU A 35 -3.60 9.75 -7.41
C GLU A 35 -2.17 9.72 -7.98
N VAL A 36 -1.68 8.52 -8.33
CA VAL A 36 -0.35 8.35 -8.93
C VAL A 36 -0.27 9.03 -10.29
N VAL A 37 -1.26 8.82 -11.16
CA VAL A 37 -1.27 9.39 -12.51
C VAL A 37 -1.36 10.91 -12.48
N GLU A 38 -2.22 11.49 -11.63
CA GLU A 38 -2.33 12.94 -11.48
C GLU A 38 -1.00 13.54 -11.02
N THR A 39 -0.34 12.93 -10.03
CA THR A 39 0.98 13.36 -9.54
C THR A 39 2.03 13.30 -10.66
N LEU A 40 2.07 12.21 -11.43
CA LEU A 40 3.03 12.02 -12.51
C LEU A 40 2.78 12.98 -13.68
N ILE A 41 1.54 13.29 -14.03
CA ILE A 41 1.20 14.26 -15.07
C ILE A 41 1.67 15.67 -14.67
N GLN A 42 1.46 16.06 -13.40
CA GLN A 42 1.79 17.40 -12.92
C GLN A 42 3.29 17.60 -12.66
N GLY A 43 3.96 16.61 -12.06
CA GLY A 43 5.32 16.75 -11.54
C GLY A 43 6.34 15.76 -12.07
N GLY A 44 5.94 14.79 -12.91
CA GLY A 44 6.84 13.79 -13.51
C GLY A 44 7.45 12.77 -12.53
N LYS A 45 7.21 12.92 -11.22
CA LYS A 45 7.75 12.04 -10.17
C LYS A 45 6.80 11.97 -8.98
N ILE A 46 6.74 10.79 -8.37
CA ILE A 46 6.04 10.57 -7.11
C ILE A 46 7.05 10.59 -5.94
N ALA A 47 6.71 11.28 -4.87
CA ALA A 47 7.44 11.22 -3.61
C ALA A 47 6.74 10.23 -2.67
N HIS A 48 7.49 9.31 -2.08
CA HIS A 48 6.98 8.38 -1.07
C HIS A 48 7.44 8.84 0.31
N PRO A 49 6.64 9.68 1.02
CA PRO A 49 7.00 10.13 2.35
C PRO A 49 7.02 8.94 3.32
N THR A 50 7.93 9.00 4.29
CA THR A 50 8.04 8.01 5.36
C THR A 50 7.84 8.67 6.72
N LEU A 51 7.27 7.91 7.65
CA LEU A 51 7.19 8.30 9.07
C LEU A 51 8.50 8.06 9.81
N GLY A 52 9.38 7.19 9.29
CA GLY A 52 10.63 6.80 9.95
C GLY A 52 10.42 5.89 11.16
N LEU A 53 9.52 4.92 11.04
CA LEU A 53 9.33 3.83 12.00
C LEU A 53 9.17 2.51 11.26
N THR A 54 9.40 1.41 11.96
CA THR A 54 9.01 0.07 11.51
C THR A 54 7.84 -0.42 12.34
N ALA A 55 6.97 -1.20 11.71
CA ALA A 55 5.81 -1.79 12.38
C ALA A 55 5.65 -3.25 11.99
N ARG A 56 5.07 -4.02 12.90
CA ARG A 56 4.62 -5.39 12.65
C ARG A 56 3.10 -5.46 12.71
N SER A 57 2.53 -6.27 11.84
CA SER A 57 1.10 -6.54 11.86
C SER A 57 0.74 -7.32 13.12
N VAL A 58 -0.26 -6.83 13.85
CA VAL A 58 -0.89 -7.54 14.96
C VAL A 58 -2.34 -7.79 14.58
N SER A 59 -2.78 -9.03 14.73
CA SER A 59 -4.17 -9.43 14.56
C SER A 59 -4.46 -10.56 15.54
N ASN A 60 -5.07 -10.22 16.67
CA ASN A 60 -5.58 -11.17 17.66
C ASN A 60 -6.98 -10.71 18.13
N ASP A 61 -7.56 -11.43 19.09
CA ASP A 61 -8.93 -11.15 19.57
C ASP A 61 -9.10 -9.77 20.22
N VAL A 62 -8.00 -9.14 20.63
CA VAL A 62 -8.00 -7.89 21.41
C VAL A 62 -7.54 -6.69 20.57
N SER A 63 -6.68 -6.92 19.57
CA SER A 63 -6.03 -5.88 18.79
C SER A 63 -5.81 -6.31 17.35
N LYS A 64 -6.20 -5.42 16.41
CA LYS A 64 -5.90 -5.53 14.99
C LYS A 64 -5.33 -4.21 14.48
N GLY A 65 -4.10 -4.21 14.00
CA GLY A 65 -3.44 -3.01 13.52
C GLY A 65 -1.94 -3.17 13.28
N ALA A 66 -1.25 -2.04 13.20
CA ALA A 66 0.21 -1.96 13.09
C ALA A 66 0.79 -1.64 14.48
N GLN A 67 1.54 -2.56 15.06
CA GLN A 67 2.29 -2.31 16.28
C GLN A 67 3.66 -1.75 15.91
N VAL A 68 4.02 -0.61 16.52
CA VAL A 68 5.34 0.00 16.38
C VAL A 68 6.40 -0.97 16.90
N ALA A 69 7.46 -1.17 16.13
CA ALA A 69 8.55 -2.09 16.46
C ALA A 69 9.87 -1.36 16.70
N ASP A 70 10.11 -0.27 15.97
CA ASP A 70 11.28 0.59 16.12
C ASP A 70 10.93 2.00 15.61
N VAL A 71 11.42 3.04 16.28
CA VAL A 71 11.30 4.43 15.81
C VAL A 71 12.69 4.98 15.52
N SER A 72 12.94 5.40 14.28
CA SER A 72 14.24 5.92 13.88
C SER A 72 14.52 7.28 14.52
N PRO A 73 15.75 7.55 15.00
CA PRO A 73 16.11 8.85 15.55
C PRO A 73 15.97 9.99 14.54
N ASN A 74 15.54 11.16 15.01
CA ASN A 74 15.26 12.37 14.22
C ASN A 74 14.15 12.21 13.16
N SER A 75 13.34 11.16 13.24
CA SER A 75 12.25 10.90 12.30
C SER A 75 11.02 11.78 12.58
N PRO A 76 10.10 11.94 11.59
CA PRO A 76 8.78 12.51 11.85
C PRO A 76 8.01 11.81 12.97
N ALA A 77 8.13 10.49 13.09
CA ALA A 77 7.50 9.71 14.15
C ALA A 77 8.03 10.06 15.55
N GLU A 78 9.35 10.14 15.72
CA GLU A 78 9.96 10.55 17.00
C GLU A 78 9.56 11.98 17.37
N ARG A 79 9.61 12.92 16.41
CA ARG A 79 9.17 14.31 16.63
C ARG A 79 7.69 14.43 16.98
N ALA A 80 6.86 13.47 16.54
CA ALA A 80 5.44 13.39 16.89
C ALA A 80 5.18 12.69 18.24
N GLY A 81 6.23 12.20 18.92
CA GLY A 81 6.13 11.51 20.20
C GLY A 81 5.60 10.08 20.10
N ILE A 82 5.72 9.45 18.93
CA ILE A 82 5.39 8.03 18.76
C ILE A 82 6.47 7.20 19.46
N LEU A 83 6.04 6.25 20.28
CA LEU A 83 6.88 5.34 21.05
C LEU A 83 6.67 3.89 20.59
N GLU A 84 7.66 3.05 20.89
CA GLU A 84 7.65 1.59 20.68
C GLU A 84 6.67 0.87 21.63
#